data_AF-A0A959GSD1-F1
#
_entry.id   AF-A0A959GSD1-F1
#
_cell.length_a   1.000
_cell.length_b   1.000
_cell.length_c   1.000
_cell.angle_alpha   90.00
_cell.angle_beta   90.00
_cell.angle_gamma   90.00
#
_symmetry.space_group_name_H-M   'P 1'
#
loop_
_entity.id
_entity.type
_entity.pdbx_description
1 polymer ?
#
loop_
_entity_poly.entity_id
_entity_poly.type
_entity_poly.pdbx_seq_one_letter_code
_entity_poly.pdbx_strand_id
1 'polypeptide(L)'
;IAKDGEELKLGKIKIKVLHTPGHTMESSTYLLLDENGKEYAIFTGDALFLGDVGRPDLAVKTDLTREDLAGHLYDSLHNKIMPLPDDVIVYPGHGAGSACGKKMSKETWGYLGDQKKTNYALQPMSREAFVKEVTEGLVDPPQYFPKNAVMNKMGYDSLDEVIKRGLHPLSVRAFKAAWAEEEALVIDTRLQDEFAKGFIPGSIFIGIDDNFAMWVGALITDLQQPILFVVEPGREKEVITRLSRVGYDNPIGYLEGGFEAWKKAGEEVDTVSEVTPEELAKLYKDKDINILDVRKESEYDAQHVVNAQNFPLDFINKNMSEVNRDKKYYVHCAGGYRSMIAASILKSRGFDKLVNIKGGFTELEELKQIPLTEFKEQITEL
;
A
#
# COMPACT_ATOMS: atom_id res chain seq x y z
N ILE A 1 30.10 4.63 -6.59
CA ILE A 1 29.55 3.49 -5.79
C ILE A 1 30.52 3.26 -4.65
N ALA A 2 30.03 3.26 -3.40
CA ALA A 2 30.84 2.98 -2.22
C ALA A 2 31.15 1.49 -2.08
N LYS A 3 32.23 1.13 -1.37
CA LYS A 3 32.66 -0.26 -1.16
C LYS A 3 32.47 -0.70 0.29
N ASP A 4 32.37 -2.01 0.50
CA ASP A 4 32.37 -2.60 1.84
C ASP A 4 33.61 -2.13 2.64
N GLY A 5 33.38 -1.67 3.87
CA GLY A 5 34.41 -1.13 4.75
C GLY A 5 34.86 0.31 4.44
N GLU A 6 34.36 0.95 3.39
CA GLU A 6 34.69 2.35 3.08
C GLU A 6 34.21 3.29 4.19
N GLU A 7 35.08 4.21 4.63
CA GLU A 7 34.77 5.22 5.63
C GLU A 7 34.50 6.58 4.96
N LEU A 8 33.27 7.06 5.08
CA LEU A 8 32.83 8.38 4.62
C LEU A 8 32.89 9.37 5.79
N LYS A 9 33.56 10.51 5.62
CA LYS A 9 33.70 11.52 6.69
C LYS A 9 32.59 12.56 6.61
N LEU A 10 32.00 12.90 7.76
CA LEU A 10 31.03 13.98 7.90
C LEU A 10 31.37 14.83 9.13
N GLY A 11 32.16 15.88 8.94
CA GLY A 11 32.71 16.64 10.06
C GLY A 11 33.61 15.77 10.95
N LYS A 12 33.23 15.59 12.23
CA LYS A 12 33.99 14.77 13.20
C LYS A 12 33.57 13.30 13.24
N ILE A 13 32.40 12.96 12.71
CA ILE A 13 31.90 11.59 12.68
C ILE A 13 32.34 10.89 11.40
N LYS A 14 32.29 9.55 11.42
CA LYS A 14 32.51 8.72 10.23
C LYS A 14 31.32 7.81 10.01
N ILE A 15 31.03 7.53 8.75
CA ILE A 15 30.06 6.51 8.34
C ILE A 15 30.83 5.40 7.64
N LYS A 16 30.88 4.23 8.24
CA LYS A 16 31.47 3.04 7.65
C LYS A 16 30.39 2.25 6.90
N VAL A 17 30.64 1.98 5.63
CA VAL A 17 29.73 1.18 4.79
C VAL A 17 29.91 -0.29 5.12
N LEU A 18 28.82 -0.98 5.42
CA LEU A 18 28.76 -2.43 5.58
C LEU A 18 27.87 -2.98 4.46
N HIS A 19 28.46 -3.69 3.51
CA HIS A 19 27.69 -4.34 2.44
C HIS A 19 26.89 -5.50 3.04
N THR A 20 25.57 -5.37 3.11
CA THR A 20 24.66 -6.31 3.77
C THR A 20 23.62 -6.82 2.78
N PRO A 21 24.02 -7.63 1.78
CA PRO A 21 23.09 -8.18 0.80
C PRO A 21 22.06 -9.09 1.47
N GLY A 22 20.87 -9.13 0.91
CA GLY A 22 19.79 -9.97 1.42
C GLY A 22 18.44 -9.54 0.87
N HIS A 23 17.97 -8.37 1.32
CA HIS A 23 16.79 -7.75 0.73
C HIS A 23 16.99 -7.44 -0.77
N THR A 24 18.13 -6.82 -1.09
CA THR A 24 18.68 -6.72 -2.45
C THR A 24 20.18 -7.01 -2.42
N MET A 25 20.82 -7.16 -3.58
CA MET A 25 22.25 -7.47 -3.65
C MET A 25 23.15 -6.27 -3.34
N GLU A 26 22.67 -5.07 -3.61
CA GLU A 26 23.37 -3.81 -3.36
C GLU A 26 23.09 -3.24 -1.95
N SER A 27 22.16 -3.85 -1.20
CA SER A 27 21.82 -3.45 0.17
C SER A 27 23.06 -3.21 1.03
N SER A 28 23.09 -2.06 1.70
CA SER A 28 24.20 -1.63 2.53
C SER A 28 23.65 -1.03 3.83
N THR A 29 24.25 -1.45 4.94
CA THR A 29 24.05 -0.86 6.26
C THR A 29 25.12 0.19 6.50
N TYR A 30 24.73 1.37 7.00
CA TYR A 30 25.66 2.44 7.31
C TYR A 30 25.93 2.51 8.82
N LEU A 31 27.13 2.16 9.24
CA LEU A 31 27.58 2.23 10.62
C LEU A 31 28.13 3.62 10.94
N LEU A 32 27.45 4.34 11.83
CA LEU A 32 27.91 5.61 12.38
C LEU A 32 28.93 5.36 13.49
N LEU A 33 30.11 5.94 13.32
CA LEU A 33 31.16 6.05 14.33
C LEU A 33 31.18 7.48 14.88
N ASP A 34 31.19 7.62 16.20
CA ASP A 34 31.27 8.93 16.87
C ASP A 34 32.65 9.59 16.70
N GLU A 35 32.85 10.77 17.32
CA GLU A 35 34.12 11.51 17.20
C GLU A 35 35.34 10.78 17.80
N ASN A 36 35.11 9.77 18.63
CA ASN A 36 36.15 8.92 19.25
C ASN A 36 36.32 7.58 18.51
N GLY A 37 35.55 7.34 17.45
CA GLY A 37 35.55 6.10 16.69
C GLY A 37 34.74 4.97 17.31
N LYS A 38 33.88 5.24 18.30
CA LYS A 38 32.98 4.25 18.89
C LYS A 38 31.79 3.97 17.95
N GLU A 39 31.42 2.71 17.78
CA GLU A 39 30.17 2.32 17.13
C GLU A 39 28.96 2.90 17.88
N TYR A 40 28.17 3.74 17.19
CA TYR A 40 27.07 4.48 17.80
C TYR A 40 25.70 4.02 17.30
N ALA A 41 25.53 3.97 15.97
CA ALA A 41 24.26 3.60 15.34
C ALA A 41 24.48 2.89 14.00
N ILE A 42 23.52 2.08 13.59
CA ILE A 42 23.43 1.50 12.25
C ILE A 42 22.15 1.93 11.56
N PHE A 43 22.27 2.42 10.33
CA PHE A 43 21.15 2.62 9.41
C PHE A 43 21.06 1.40 8.52
N THR A 44 20.14 0.47 8.85
CA THR A 44 20.13 -0.88 8.29
C THR A 44 19.41 -1.00 6.96
N GLY A 45 18.72 0.07 6.53
CA GLY A 45 17.77 -0.01 5.41
C GLY A 45 16.81 -1.17 5.65
N ASP A 46 16.71 -2.05 4.66
CA ASP A 46 15.83 -3.23 4.74
C ASP A 46 16.58 -4.52 5.05
N ALA A 47 17.84 -4.46 5.53
CA ALA A 47 18.55 -5.65 5.99
C ALA A 47 18.05 -6.14 7.36
N LEU A 48 17.74 -5.22 8.28
CA LEU A 48 17.23 -5.54 9.61
C LEU A 48 16.16 -4.52 10.01
N PHE A 49 15.01 -5.02 10.44
CA PHE A 49 13.95 -4.25 11.07
C PHE A 49 13.87 -4.52 12.57
N LEU A 50 13.10 -3.72 13.28
CA LEU A 50 12.77 -4.02 14.68
C LEU A 50 11.74 -5.14 14.73
N GLY A 51 12.17 -6.31 15.21
CA GLY A 51 11.36 -7.54 15.29
C GLY A 51 11.34 -8.38 14.02
N ASP A 52 11.94 -7.92 12.92
CA ASP A 52 11.89 -8.62 11.63
C ASP A 52 13.09 -8.29 10.72
N VAL A 53 13.08 -8.74 9.47
CA VAL A 53 14.07 -8.51 8.41
C VAL A 53 13.37 -8.24 7.07
N GLY A 54 14.10 -7.67 6.10
CA GLY A 54 13.56 -7.45 4.76
C GLY A 54 13.31 -8.74 4.01
N ARG A 55 12.20 -8.75 3.26
CA ARG A 55 11.86 -9.86 2.35
C ARG A 55 12.94 -10.07 1.27
N PRO A 56 13.34 -11.33 0.97
CA PRO A 56 14.44 -11.62 0.04
C PRO A 56 13.96 -11.95 -1.39
N ASP A 57 12.84 -11.42 -1.86
CA ASP A 57 12.20 -11.78 -3.14
C ASP A 57 11.91 -10.57 -4.05
N LEU A 58 12.44 -9.38 -3.74
CA LEU A 58 12.27 -8.18 -4.56
C LEU A 58 13.33 -8.02 -5.66
N ALA A 59 14.27 -8.96 -5.83
CA ALA A 59 15.27 -8.84 -6.88
C ALA A 59 14.65 -9.03 -8.27
N VAL A 60 14.31 -7.90 -8.87
CA VAL A 60 13.73 -7.81 -10.20
C VAL A 60 14.84 -8.08 -11.21
N LYS A 61 14.86 -9.30 -11.78
CA LYS A 61 15.71 -9.74 -12.91
C LYS A 61 17.18 -10.01 -12.59
N THR A 62 17.47 -10.81 -11.56
CA THR A 62 18.79 -11.46 -11.41
C THR A 62 18.64 -12.97 -11.54
N ASP A 63 19.75 -13.69 -11.76
CA ASP A 63 19.80 -15.16 -11.73
C ASP A 63 19.70 -15.73 -10.30
N LEU A 64 19.49 -14.86 -9.30
CA LEU A 64 19.41 -15.25 -7.89
C LEU A 64 17.98 -15.61 -7.53
N THR A 65 17.83 -16.70 -6.80
CA THR A 65 16.56 -17.10 -6.21
C THR A 65 16.30 -16.33 -4.92
N ARG A 66 15.05 -16.40 -4.47
CA ARG A 66 14.65 -15.91 -3.14
C ARG A 66 15.46 -16.58 -2.03
N GLU A 67 15.73 -17.87 -2.17
CA GLU A 67 16.50 -18.67 -1.21
C GLU A 67 17.99 -18.26 -1.19
N ASP A 68 18.56 -17.89 -2.33
CA ASP A 68 19.93 -17.35 -2.41
C ASP A 68 20.04 -16.02 -1.64
N LEU A 69 19.08 -15.12 -1.86
CA LEU A 69 18.99 -13.83 -1.17
C LEU A 69 18.75 -13.98 0.33
N ALA A 70 17.88 -14.90 0.74
CA ALA A 70 17.70 -15.25 2.15
C ALA A 70 19.02 -15.76 2.77
N GLY A 71 19.78 -16.55 2.01
CA GLY A 71 21.10 -17.02 2.42
C GLY A 71 22.12 -15.88 2.59
N HIS A 72 22.14 -14.91 1.67
CA HIS A 72 22.96 -13.71 1.80
C HIS A 72 22.56 -12.86 3.02
N LEU A 73 21.26 -12.76 3.27
CA LEU A 73 20.73 -12.05 4.44
C LEU A 73 21.23 -12.69 5.74
N TYR A 74 21.19 -14.02 5.84
CA TYR A 74 21.75 -14.76 6.98
C TYR A 74 23.21 -14.37 7.22
N ASP A 75 24.04 -14.40 6.17
CA ASP A 75 25.47 -14.07 6.26
C ASP A 75 25.70 -12.61 6.66
N SER A 76 24.90 -11.68 6.13
CA SER A 76 24.93 -10.26 6.49
C SER A 76 24.62 -10.01 7.96
N LEU A 77 23.57 -10.65 8.47
CA LEU A 77 23.15 -10.50 9.86
C LEU A 77 24.21 -11.08 10.80
N HIS A 78 24.64 -12.32 10.58
CA HIS A 78 25.53 -13.04 11.48
C HIS A 78 26.97 -12.53 11.45
N ASN A 79 27.49 -12.15 10.27
CA ASN A 79 28.90 -11.80 10.12
C ASN A 79 29.19 -10.30 10.18
N LYS A 80 28.17 -9.43 9.96
CA LYS A 80 28.38 -7.97 9.91
C LYS A 80 27.59 -7.18 10.93
N ILE A 81 26.34 -7.58 11.21
CA ILE A 81 25.47 -6.83 12.14
C ILE A 81 25.59 -7.36 13.57
N MET A 82 25.38 -8.65 13.80
CA MET A 82 25.43 -9.27 15.14
C MET A 82 26.77 -9.14 15.88
N PRO A 83 27.94 -9.03 15.21
CA PRO A 83 29.20 -8.78 15.91
C PRO A 83 29.31 -7.39 16.52
N LEU A 84 28.45 -6.43 16.15
CA LEU A 84 28.48 -5.07 16.70
C LEU A 84 28.03 -5.04 18.17
N PRO A 85 28.45 -4.03 18.95
CA PRO A 85 28.06 -3.89 20.36
C PRO A 85 26.54 -3.79 20.58
N ASP A 86 26.07 -4.27 21.73
CA ASP A 86 24.63 -4.31 22.06
C ASP A 86 24.00 -2.93 22.24
N ASP A 87 24.80 -1.92 22.60
CA ASP A 87 24.37 -0.53 22.80
C ASP A 87 24.28 0.28 21.49
N VAL A 88 24.59 -0.33 20.34
CA VAL A 88 24.39 0.28 19.02
C VAL A 88 22.90 0.47 18.75
N ILE A 89 22.53 1.68 18.33
CA ILE A 89 21.17 2.03 17.93
C ILE A 89 20.88 1.53 16.52
N VAL A 90 19.72 0.92 16.30
CA VAL A 90 19.24 0.43 15.01
C VAL A 90 18.20 1.39 14.46
N TYR A 91 18.46 1.93 13.27
CA TYR A 91 17.53 2.74 12.48
C TYR A 91 17.17 2.00 11.18
N PRO A 92 16.01 1.32 11.12
CA PRO A 92 15.57 0.64 9.91
C PRO A 92 15.08 1.59 8.81
N GLY A 93 14.97 1.08 7.58
CA GLY A 93 14.35 1.78 6.45
C GLY A 93 12.82 1.82 6.52
N HIS A 94 12.19 0.87 7.22
CA HIS A 94 10.75 0.73 7.35
C HIS A 94 10.32 0.31 8.78
N GLY A 95 9.03 0.44 9.09
CA GLY A 95 8.41 0.01 10.34
C GLY A 95 7.00 -0.56 10.11
N ALA A 96 6.21 -0.71 11.18
CA ALA A 96 4.87 -1.29 11.14
C ALA A 96 4.00 -0.74 9.99
N GLY A 97 3.36 -1.66 9.24
CA GLY A 97 2.50 -1.34 8.10
C GLY A 97 3.20 -1.34 6.72
N SER A 98 4.53 -1.48 6.66
CA SER A 98 5.23 -1.66 5.38
C SER A 98 5.09 -3.10 4.85
N ALA A 99 5.01 -3.24 3.51
CA ALA A 99 4.97 -4.52 2.81
C ALA A 99 6.36 -5.18 2.63
N CYS A 100 7.42 -4.54 3.13
CA CYS A 100 8.80 -5.05 3.04
C CYS A 100 9.15 -6.08 4.14
N GLY A 101 8.31 -6.25 5.17
CA GLY A 101 8.48 -7.20 6.27
C GLY A 101 7.13 -7.76 6.76
N LYS A 102 7.16 -8.86 7.53
CA LYS A 102 6.00 -9.59 8.05
C LYS A 102 5.50 -9.07 9.42
N LYS A 103 6.40 -8.74 10.35
CA LYS A 103 6.12 -8.49 11.79
C LYS A 103 6.92 -7.31 12.35
N MET A 104 6.86 -6.16 11.68
CA MET A 104 7.62 -4.98 12.09
C MET A 104 6.99 -4.25 13.29
N SER A 105 7.84 -3.81 14.23
CA SER A 105 7.44 -2.97 15.36
C SER A 105 6.92 -1.59 14.93
N LYS A 106 6.09 -0.97 15.77
CA LYS A 106 5.67 0.44 15.65
C LYS A 106 6.77 1.42 16.06
N GLU A 107 7.78 0.95 16.80
CA GLU A 107 8.93 1.76 17.18
C GLU A 107 9.77 2.14 15.95
N THR A 108 10.35 3.33 15.97
CA THR A 108 11.15 3.88 14.84
C THR A 108 12.64 3.66 14.99
N TRP A 109 13.10 3.23 16.17
CA TRP A 109 14.47 2.85 16.48
C TRP A 109 14.49 1.89 17.68
N GLY A 110 15.61 1.18 17.88
CA GLY A 110 15.81 0.31 19.05
C GLY A 110 17.28 -0.04 19.26
N TYR A 111 17.61 -0.79 20.30
CA TYR A 111 18.99 -1.26 20.51
C TYR A 111 19.23 -2.62 19.86
N LEU A 112 20.43 -2.80 19.30
CA LEU A 112 20.82 -4.06 18.68
C LEU A 112 20.80 -5.22 19.70
N GLY A 113 21.20 -4.96 20.94
CA GLY A 113 21.15 -5.94 22.03
C GLY A 113 19.75 -6.48 22.31
N ASP A 114 18.71 -5.68 22.13
CA ASP A 114 17.33 -6.14 22.27
C ASP A 114 16.90 -6.97 21.07
N GLN A 115 17.28 -6.55 19.85
CA GLN A 115 17.01 -7.33 18.65
C GLN A 115 17.67 -8.71 18.70
N LYS A 116 18.91 -8.82 19.19
CA LYS A 116 19.56 -10.13 19.40
C LYS A 116 18.78 -11.05 20.33
N LYS A 117 17.99 -10.50 21.28
CA LYS A 117 17.18 -11.29 22.23
C LYS A 117 15.80 -11.63 21.69
N THR A 118 15.19 -10.74 20.90
CA THR A 118 13.76 -10.83 20.57
C THR A 118 13.46 -11.01 19.08
N ASN A 119 14.35 -10.59 18.18
CA ASN A 119 14.15 -10.72 16.75
C ASN A 119 14.38 -12.18 16.35
N TYR A 120 13.37 -12.83 15.77
CA TYR A 120 13.41 -14.24 15.40
C TYR A 120 14.59 -14.53 14.45
N ALA A 121 14.89 -13.60 13.55
CA ALA A 121 15.94 -13.73 12.54
C ALA A 121 17.36 -13.67 13.12
N LEU A 122 17.51 -13.19 14.36
CA LEU A 122 18.80 -13.12 15.06
C LEU A 122 18.99 -14.24 16.10
N GLN A 123 18.02 -15.17 16.19
CA GLN A 123 18.11 -16.30 17.12
C GLN A 123 19.03 -17.41 16.60
N PRO A 124 19.66 -18.21 17.48
CA PRO A 124 20.49 -19.33 17.04
C PRO A 124 19.68 -20.35 16.21
N MET A 125 20.01 -20.47 14.92
CA MET A 125 19.42 -21.45 14.00
C MET A 125 20.40 -21.80 12.88
N SER A 126 20.13 -22.89 12.14
CA SER A 126 20.91 -23.19 10.94
C SER A 126 20.55 -22.24 9.80
N ARG A 127 21.44 -22.12 8.81
CA ARG A 127 21.19 -21.33 7.60
C ARG A 127 19.93 -21.80 6.86
N GLU A 128 19.72 -23.12 6.78
CA GLU A 128 18.56 -23.73 6.13
C GLU A 128 17.26 -23.41 6.88
N ALA A 129 17.29 -23.48 8.21
CA ALA A 129 16.14 -23.11 9.05
C ALA A 129 15.79 -21.63 8.89
N PHE A 130 16.80 -20.75 8.86
CA PHE A 130 16.62 -19.33 8.60
C PHE A 130 15.99 -19.07 7.22
N VAL A 131 16.55 -19.66 6.17
CA VAL A 131 16.04 -19.49 4.79
C VAL A 131 14.58 -19.91 4.73
N LYS A 132 14.22 -21.03 5.35
CA LYS A 132 12.84 -21.48 5.41
C LYS A 132 11.96 -20.44 6.13
N GLU A 133 12.34 -20.02 7.33
CA GLU A 133 11.56 -19.10 8.16
C GLU A 133 11.31 -17.75 7.46
N VAL A 134 12.35 -17.15 6.85
CA VAL A 134 12.21 -15.84 6.21
C VAL A 134 11.43 -15.91 4.91
N THR A 135 11.41 -17.05 4.22
CA THR A 135 10.70 -17.22 2.94
C THR A 135 9.27 -17.75 3.08
N GLU A 136 8.94 -18.38 4.22
CA GLU A 136 7.62 -18.97 4.46
C GLU A 136 6.51 -17.91 4.58
N GLY A 137 5.39 -18.12 3.89
CA GLY A 137 4.23 -17.22 3.94
C GLY A 137 4.38 -15.89 3.21
N LEU A 138 5.48 -15.60 2.50
CA LEU A 138 5.59 -14.36 1.72
C LEU A 138 4.52 -14.30 0.62
N VAL A 139 3.78 -13.19 0.58
CA VAL A 139 2.84 -12.86 -0.50
C VAL A 139 3.54 -12.08 -1.60
N ASP A 140 3.00 -12.13 -2.81
CA ASP A 140 3.53 -11.35 -3.94
C ASP A 140 3.67 -9.87 -3.57
N PRO A 141 4.77 -9.21 -3.99
CA PRO A 141 4.91 -7.79 -3.76
C PRO A 141 3.88 -7.02 -4.59
N PRO A 142 3.48 -5.81 -4.14
CA PRO A 142 2.62 -4.94 -4.94
C PRO A 142 3.20 -4.72 -6.35
N GLN A 143 2.33 -4.71 -7.36
CA GLN A 143 2.73 -4.70 -8.77
C GLN A 143 3.65 -3.55 -9.18
N TYR A 144 3.59 -2.43 -8.45
CA TYR A 144 4.37 -1.23 -8.73
C TYR A 144 5.80 -1.29 -8.16
N PHE A 145 6.10 -2.18 -7.20
CA PHE A 145 7.43 -2.31 -6.60
C PHE A 145 8.53 -2.59 -7.64
N PRO A 146 8.37 -3.58 -8.56
CA PRO A 146 9.32 -3.78 -9.66
C PRO A 146 9.56 -2.55 -10.53
N LYS A 147 8.53 -1.73 -10.72
CA LYS A 147 8.60 -0.51 -11.55
C LYS A 147 9.33 0.61 -10.81
N ASN A 148 9.11 0.74 -9.50
CA ASN A 148 9.88 1.66 -8.67
C ASN A 148 11.35 1.28 -8.61
N ALA A 149 11.69 -0.01 -8.55
CA ALA A 149 13.08 -0.45 -8.58
C ALA A 149 13.78 -0.01 -9.88
N VAL A 150 13.10 -0.14 -11.03
CA VAL A 150 13.61 0.36 -12.31
C VAL A 150 13.72 1.88 -12.30
N MET A 151 12.69 2.59 -11.82
CA MET A 151 12.67 4.05 -11.72
C MET A 151 13.80 4.60 -10.86
N ASN A 152 14.02 4.03 -9.66
CA ASN A 152 15.11 4.40 -8.77
C ASN A 152 16.50 4.21 -9.40
N LYS A 153 16.63 3.22 -10.30
CA LYS A 153 17.87 2.94 -11.03
C LYS A 153 18.09 3.88 -12.22
N MET A 154 17.03 4.19 -12.96
CA MET A 154 17.10 4.98 -14.20
C MET A 154 17.01 6.49 -13.95
N GLY A 155 16.51 6.88 -12.77
CA GLY A 155 16.17 8.26 -12.43
C GLY A 155 14.70 8.59 -12.72
N TYR A 156 14.25 9.69 -12.14
CA TYR A 156 12.90 10.21 -12.24
C TYR A 156 12.93 11.74 -12.13
N ASP A 157 11.82 12.38 -12.48
CA ASP A 157 11.68 13.83 -12.39
C ASP A 157 11.80 14.30 -10.94
N SER A 158 12.33 15.52 -10.72
CA SER A 158 12.31 16.10 -9.39
C SER A 158 10.87 16.33 -8.92
N LEU A 159 10.62 16.14 -7.62
CA LEU A 159 9.30 16.37 -7.01
C LEU A 159 8.74 17.77 -7.33
N ASP A 160 9.58 18.79 -7.40
CA ASP A 160 9.15 20.16 -7.72
C ASP A 160 8.54 20.27 -9.13
N GLU A 161 9.10 19.58 -10.13
CA GLU A 161 8.56 19.55 -11.49
C GLU A 161 7.24 18.74 -11.55
N VAL A 162 7.16 17.63 -10.82
CA VAL A 162 5.91 16.83 -10.70
C VAL A 162 4.80 17.68 -10.06
N ILE A 163 5.12 18.38 -8.97
CA ILE A 163 4.18 19.28 -8.28
C ILE A 163 3.75 20.41 -9.22
N LYS A 164 4.67 21.02 -9.95
CA LYS A 164 4.36 22.10 -10.89
C LYS A 164 3.43 21.65 -12.02
N ARG A 165 3.64 20.43 -12.54
CA ARG A 165 2.77 19.81 -13.55
C ARG A 165 1.37 19.53 -13.00
N GLY A 166 1.29 18.92 -11.82
CA GLY A 166 0.02 18.51 -11.21
C GLY A 166 -0.79 19.66 -10.58
N LEU A 167 -0.12 20.70 -10.04
CA LEU A 167 -0.77 21.89 -9.47
C LEU A 167 -1.26 22.84 -10.56
N HIS A 168 -2.00 22.29 -11.50
CA HIS A 168 -2.58 23.01 -12.61
C HIS A 168 -4.12 23.01 -12.47
N PRO A 169 -4.72 24.13 -12.03
CA PRO A 169 -6.18 24.24 -11.94
C PRO A 169 -6.78 24.28 -13.34
N LEU A 170 -7.77 23.43 -13.57
CA LEU A 170 -8.50 23.33 -14.83
C LEU A 170 -9.97 23.70 -14.61
N SER A 171 -10.46 24.67 -15.39
CA SER A 171 -11.92 24.89 -15.50
C SER A 171 -12.64 23.61 -15.94
N VAL A 172 -13.94 23.48 -15.66
CA VAL A 172 -14.76 22.31 -16.10
C VAL A 172 -14.56 21.98 -17.59
N ARG A 173 -14.53 23.00 -18.46
CA ARG A 173 -14.29 22.82 -19.90
C ARG A 173 -12.90 22.27 -20.20
N ALA A 174 -11.87 22.85 -19.59
CA ALA A 174 -10.48 22.43 -19.80
C ALA A 174 -10.22 21.03 -19.22
N PHE A 175 -10.83 20.72 -18.07
CA PHE A 175 -10.78 19.40 -17.43
C PHE A 175 -11.36 18.32 -18.35
N LYS A 176 -12.54 18.53 -18.93
CA LYS A 176 -13.16 17.60 -19.89
C LYS A 176 -12.32 17.43 -21.16
N ALA A 177 -11.72 18.50 -21.66
CA ALA A 177 -10.84 18.45 -22.82
C ALA A 177 -9.58 17.61 -22.51
N ALA A 178 -8.87 17.91 -21.42
CA ALA A 178 -7.70 17.15 -20.99
C ALA A 178 -8.03 15.68 -20.71
N TRP A 179 -9.19 15.41 -20.11
CA TRP A 179 -9.64 14.04 -19.87
C TRP A 179 -9.78 13.25 -21.17
N ALA A 180 -10.45 13.82 -22.17
CA ALA A 180 -10.66 13.15 -23.44
C ALA A 180 -9.37 13.05 -24.28
N GLU A 181 -8.56 14.10 -24.34
CA GLU A 181 -7.37 14.18 -25.20
C GLU A 181 -6.22 13.30 -24.70
N GLU A 182 -6.02 13.22 -23.38
CA GLU A 182 -4.92 12.45 -22.76
C GLU A 182 -5.35 11.05 -22.32
N GLU A 183 -6.61 10.65 -22.58
CA GLU A 183 -7.22 9.43 -22.04
C GLU A 183 -6.98 9.29 -20.52
N ALA A 184 -7.08 10.42 -19.83
CA ALA A 184 -6.64 10.52 -18.44
C ALA A 184 -7.56 9.75 -17.49
N LEU A 185 -6.97 9.22 -16.43
CA LEU A 185 -7.73 8.69 -15.32
C LEU A 185 -8.20 9.83 -14.43
N VAL A 186 -9.49 9.87 -14.10
CA VAL A 186 -10.01 10.81 -13.10
C VAL A 186 -10.07 10.12 -11.73
N ILE A 187 -9.22 10.57 -10.81
CA ILE A 187 -9.24 10.11 -9.41
C ILE A 187 -9.95 11.16 -8.56
N ASP A 188 -11.01 10.74 -7.88
CA ASP A 188 -11.69 11.53 -6.88
C ASP A 188 -11.15 11.18 -5.49
N THR A 189 -10.55 12.17 -4.83
CA THR A 189 -9.87 11.97 -3.55
C THR A 189 -10.67 12.49 -2.37
N ARG A 190 -11.94 12.87 -2.56
CA ARG A 190 -12.82 13.36 -1.48
C ARG A 190 -13.10 12.27 -0.44
N LEU A 191 -13.92 12.59 0.56
CA LEU A 191 -14.41 11.61 1.52
C LEU A 191 -15.40 10.62 0.88
N GLN A 192 -15.37 9.37 1.33
CA GLN A 192 -16.21 8.29 0.78
C GLN A 192 -17.72 8.59 0.84
N ASP A 193 -18.18 9.21 1.94
CA ASP A 193 -19.58 9.57 2.15
C ASP A 193 -20.02 10.72 1.23
N GLU A 194 -19.11 11.61 0.87
CA GLU A 194 -19.37 12.71 -0.06
C GLU A 194 -19.33 12.21 -1.51
N PHE A 195 -18.44 11.28 -1.83
CA PHE A 195 -18.41 10.60 -3.12
C PHE A 195 -19.70 9.82 -3.37
N ALA A 196 -20.18 9.04 -2.38
CA ALA A 196 -21.40 8.23 -2.51
C ALA A 196 -22.62 9.08 -2.91
N LYS A 197 -22.74 10.29 -2.35
CA LYS A 197 -23.85 11.22 -2.61
C LYS A 197 -23.79 11.88 -4.00
N GLY A 198 -22.62 11.88 -4.65
CA GLY A 198 -22.43 12.55 -5.93
C GLY A 198 -20.98 12.58 -6.38
N PHE A 199 -20.73 12.12 -7.60
CA PHE A 199 -19.42 12.14 -8.24
C PHE A 199 -19.52 12.31 -9.77
N ILE A 200 -18.38 12.54 -10.42
CA ILE A 200 -18.29 12.65 -11.87
C ILE A 200 -18.40 11.24 -12.48
N PRO A 201 -19.39 10.93 -13.35
CA PRO A 201 -19.53 9.60 -13.93
C PRO A 201 -18.24 9.10 -14.58
N GLY A 202 -17.81 7.88 -14.27
CA GLY A 202 -16.55 7.30 -14.78
C GLY A 202 -15.29 7.64 -13.96
N SER A 203 -15.36 8.54 -12.98
CA SER A 203 -14.26 8.74 -12.03
C SER A 203 -14.11 7.57 -11.05
N ILE A 204 -12.88 7.36 -10.58
CA ILE A 204 -12.55 6.34 -9.58
C ILE A 204 -12.33 7.02 -8.24
N PHE A 205 -13.02 6.55 -7.21
CA PHE A 205 -12.79 6.98 -5.83
C PHE A 205 -11.52 6.32 -5.30
N ILE A 206 -10.57 7.13 -4.82
CA ILE A 206 -9.48 6.70 -3.94
C ILE A 206 -9.24 7.85 -2.96
N GLY A 207 -9.96 7.83 -1.84
CA GLY A 207 -9.94 8.91 -0.85
C GLY A 207 -8.55 9.14 -0.24
N ILE A 208 -8.21 10.40 -0.03
CA ILE A 208 -6.87 10.80 0.41
C ILE A 208 -6.56 10.39 1.88
N ASP A 209 -7.55 10.29 2.76
CA ASP A 209 -7.34 10.16 4.21
C ASP A 209 -6.97 8.76 4.72
N ASP A 210 -6.94 7.76 3.83
CA ASP A 210 -6.50 6.40 4.14
C ASP A 210 -5.23 6.08 3.33
N ASN A 211 -5.02 4.82 2.94
CA ASN A 211 -3.87 4.30 2.21
C ASN A 211 -3.86 4.71 0.72
N PHE A 212 -4.21 5.96 0.41
CA PHE A 212 -4.36 6.53 -0.93
C PHE A 212 -3.28 6.10 -1.93
N ALA A 213 -2.02 6.48 -1.65
CA ALA A 213 -0.90 6.20 -2.55
C ALA A 213 -0.68 4.70 -2.77
N MET A 214 -0.86 3.88 -1.73
CA MET A 214 -0.72 2.43 -1.82
C MET A 214 -1.82 1.82 -2.70
N TRP A 215 -3.06 2.31 -2.60
CA TRP A 215 -4.16 1.86 -3.45
C TRP A 215 -3.99 2.30 -4.89
N VAL A 216 -3.50 3.51 -5.16
CA VAL A 216 -3.12 3.90 -6.54
C VAL A 216 -2.05 2.95 -7.08
N GLY A 217 -1.00 2.69 -6.29
CA GLY A 217 0.04 1.72 -6.61
C GLY A 217 -0.48 0.31 -6.90
N ALA A 218 -1.44 -0.17 -6.12
CA ALA A 218 -2.02 -1.50 -6.32
C ALA A 218 -2.92 -1.57 -7.56
N LEU A 219 -3.70 -0.52 -7.83
CA LEU A 219 -4.82 -0.57 -8.78
C LEU A 219 -4.49 -0.04 -10.17
N ILE A 220 -3.59 0.94 -10.28
CA ILE A 220 -3.27 1.60 -11.55
C ILE A 220 -2.00 0.99 -12.12
N THR A 221 -2.12 0.16 -13.15
CA THR A 221 -0.96 -0.63 -13.59
C THR A 221 0.10 0.22 -14.28
N ASP A 222 -0.25 1.27 -15.02
CA ASP A 222 0.75 2.12 -15.68
C ASP A 222 1.17 3.29 -14.76
N LEU A 223 2.48 3.40 -14.47
CA LEU A 223 3.02 4.54 -13.70
C LEU A 223 2.94 5.85 -14.48
N GLN A 224 2.92 5.77 -15.82
CA GLN A 224 2.84 6.93 -16.70
C GLN A 224 1.41 7.32 -17.08
N GLN A 225 0.38 6.61 -16.56
CA GLN A 225 -1.02 6.96 -16.77
C GLN A 225 -1.23 8.45 -16.44
N PRO A 226 -1.71 9.28 -17.38
CA PRO A 226 -2.09 10.65 -17.06
C PRO A 226 -3.22 10.66 -16.04
N ILE A 227 -3.09 11.46 -14.98
CA ILE A 227 -4.09 11.53 -13.90
C ILE A 227 -4.61 12.95 -13.73
N LEU A 228 -5.93 13.07 -13.75
CA LEU A 228 -6.68 14.25 -13.34
C LEU A 228 -7.32 14.02 -11.97
N PHE A 229 -7.40 15.06 -11.16
CA PHE A 229 -7.98 14.94 -9.82
C PHE A 229 -9.24 15.75 -9.60
N VAL A 230 -10.15 15.17 -8.83
CA VAL A 230 -11.19 15.90 -8.09
C VAL A 230 -10.77 15.91 -6.63
N VAL A 231 -10.34 17.07 -6.13
CA VAL A 231 -9.73 17.23 -4.81
C VAL A 231 -10.50 18.25 -3.99
N GLU A 232 -10.47 18.08 -2.67
CA GLU A 232 -10.91 19.13 -1.75
C GLU A 232 -9.96 20.34 -1.83
N PRO A 233 -10.49 21.58 -1.92
CA PRO A 233 -9.67 22.77 -1.99
C PRO A 233 -8.61 22.85 -0.88
N GLY A 234 -7.36 23.05 -1.25
CA GLY A 234 -6.21 23.16 -0.33
C GLY A 234 -5.45 21.85 -0.10
N ARG A 235 -5.91 20.71 -0.64
CA ARG A 235 -5.23 19.41 -0.54
C ARG A 235 -4.52 18.96 -1.81
N GLU A 236 -4.55 19.76 -2.86
CA GLU A 236 -4.04 19.41 -4.20
C GLU A 236 -2.56 19.03 -4.15
N LYS A 237 -1.75 19.82 -3.43
CA LYS A 237 -0.32 19.57 -3.27
C LYS A 237 -0.05 18.27 -2.50
N GLU A 238 -0.89 17.97 -1.50
CA GLU A 238 -0.78 16.75 -0.70
C GLU A 238 -1.00 15.51 -1.58
N VAL A 239 -2.09 15.51 -2.37
CA VAL A 239 -2.43 14.43 -3.31
C VAL A 239 -1.27 14.13 -4.25
N ILE A 240 -0.74 15.16 -4.93
CA ILE A 240 0.36 15.01 -5.89
C ILE A 240 1.63 14.50 -5.20
N THR A 241 1.97 15.07 -4.05
CA THR A 241 3.17 14.66 -3.29
C THR A 241 3.09 13.20 -2.87
N ARG A 242 1.91 12.73 -2.44
CA ARG A 242 1.72 11.34 -1.99
C ARG A 242 1.77 10.34 -3.14
N LEU A 243 1.31 10.69 -4.34
CA LEU A 243 1.45 9.85 -5.53
C LEU A 243 2.87 9.77 -6.04
N SER A 244 3.61 10.88 -6.00
CA SER A 244 5.01 10.89 -6.42
C SER A 244 5.86 9.95 -5.54
N ARG A 245 5.54 9.80 -4.25
CA ARG A 245 6.21 8.84 -3.34
C ARG A 245 6.11 7.37 -3.78
N VAL A 246 5.13 7.03 -4.60
CA VAL A 246 4.94 5.67 -5.16
C VAL A 246 5.21 5.62 -6.67
N GLY A 247 5.75 6.69 -7.25
CA GLY A 247 6.20 6.77 -8.64
C GLY A 247 5.13 7.14 -9.67
N TYR A 248 3.98 7.67 -9.26
CA TYR A 248 2.96 8.18 -10.18
C TYR A 248 3.19 9.67 -10.41
N ASP A 249 4.16 9.97 -11.27
CA ASP A 249 4.69 11.30 -11.53
C ASP A 249 4.03 12.00 -12.72
N ASN A 250 2.94 11.47 -13.28
CA ASN A 250 2.19 12.07 -14.38
C ASN A 250 0.81 12.68 -14.01
N PRO A 251 0.71 13.52 -12.96
CA PRO A 251 -0.49 14.31 -12.73
C PRO A 251 -0.58 15.44 -13.76
N ILE A 252 -1.70 15.58 -14.46
CA ILE A 252 -1.88 16.59 -15.53
C ILE A 252 -2.81 17.75 -15.14
N GLY A 253 -3.34 17.75 -13.91
CA GLY A 253 -4.10 18.85 -13.35
C GLY A 253 -5.20 18.40 -12.39
N TYR A 254 -5.96 19.36 -11.89
CA TYR A 254 -7.12 19.11 -11.03
C TYR A 254 -8.28 20.03 -11.41
N LEU A 255 -9.50 19.60 -11.08
CA LEU A 255 -10.70 20.38 -11.33
C LEU A 255 -10.74 21.60 -10.40
N GLU A 256 -10.63 22.80 -10.97
CA GLU A 256 -10.73 24.06 -10.24
C GLU A 256 -12.12 24.19 -9.61
N GLY A 257 -12.17 24.39 -8.29
CA GLY A 257 -13.41 24.42 -7.52
C GLY A 257 -14.04 23.04 -7.25
N GLY A 258 -13.34 21.97 -7.62
CA GLY A 258 -13.70 20.58 -7.32
C GLY A 258 -15.09 20.17 -7.83
N PHE A 259 -15.68 19.17 -7.17
CA PHE A 259 -16.98 18.63 -7.57
C PHE A 259 -18.13 19.65 -7.53
N GLU A 260 -18.04 20.68 -6.69
CA GLU A 260 -19.05 21.75 -6.67
C GLU A 260 -19.05 22.58 -7.96
N ALA A 261 -17.88 22.84 -8.55
CA ALA A 261 -17.80 23.53 -9.84
C ALA A 261 -18.43 22.69 -10.96
N TRP A 262 -18.20 21.37 -10.95
CA TRP A 262 -18.84 20.42 -11.87
C TRP A 262 -20.37 20.49 -11.78
N LYS A 263 -20.92 20.40 -10.57
CA LYS A 263 -22.37 20.51 -10.34
C LYS A 263 -22.94 21.85 -10.79
N LYS A 264 -22.27 22.96 -10.46
CA LYS A 264 -22.71 24.31 -10.85
C LYS A 264 -22.71 24.53 -12.36
N ALA A 265 -21.84 23.83 -13.09
CA ALA A 265 -21.82 23.84 -14.55
C ALA A 265 -22.98 23.03 -15.17
N GLY A 266 -23.79 22.34 -14.38
CA GLY A 266 -24.92 21.53 -14.85
C GLY A 266 -24.49 20.24 -15.54
N GLU A 267 -23.28 19.77 -15.27
CA GLU A 267 -22.74 18.53 -15.81
C GLU A 267 -23.37 17.29 -15.13
N GLU A 268 -23.29 16.15 -15.81
CA GLU A 268 -23.86 14.89 -15.31
C GLU A 268 -23.20 14.43 -14.01
N VAL A 269 -24.00 13.89 -13.10
CA VAL A 269 -23.55 13.39 -11.79
C VAL A 269 -24.08 11.98 -11.61
N ASP A 270 -23.23 11.13 -11.03
CA ASP A 270 -23.61 9.79 -10.62
C ASP A 270 -23.52 9.63 -9.10
N THR A 271 -24.12 8.56 -8.56
CA THR A 271 -24.19 8.26 -7.12
C THR A 271 -23.95 6.78 -6.85
N VAL A 272 -23.47 6.45 -5.65
CA VAL A 272 -23.42 5.06 -5.18
C VAL A 272 -24.53 4.90 -4.15
N SER A 273 -25.44 3.95 -4.39
CA SER A 273 -26.47 3.63 -3.40
C SER A 273 -25.81 3.05 -2.15
N GLU A 274 -26.34 3.39 -0.99
CA GLU A 274 -25.84 2.88 0.29
C GLU A 274 -26.96 2.26 1.10
N VAL A 275 -26.60 1.32 1.97
CA VAL A 275 -27.51 0.67 2.92
C VAL A 275 -26.85 0.60 4.28
N THR A 276 -27.61 0.80 5.35
CA THR A 276 -27.08 0.59 6.72
C THR A 276 -27.05 -0.90 7.07
N PRO A 277 -26.22 -1.32 8.03
CA PRO A 277 -26.25 -2.69 8.55
C PRO A 277 -27.65 -3.16 8.99
N GLU A 278 -28.46 -2.29 9.60
CA GLU A 278 -29.82 -2.63 10.04
C GLU A 278 -30.78 -2.84 8.87
N GLU A 279 -30.67 -2.02 7.83
CA GLU A 279 -31.44 -2.17 6.60
C GLU A 279 -31.04 -3.46 5.86
N LEU A 280 -29.74 -3.74 5.79
CA LEU A 280 -29.22 -4.98 5.22
C LEU A 280 -29.72 -6.21 6.00
N ALA A 281 -29.73 -6.16 7.33
CA ALA A 281 -30.20 -7.26 8.18
C ALA A 281 -31.69 -7.58 7.95
N LYS A 282 -32.51 -6.57 7.65
CA LYS A 282 -33.91 -6.79 7.23
C LYS A 282 -33.99 -7.49 5.87
N LEU A 283 -33.19 -7.04 4.90
CA LEU A 283 -33.14 -7.62 3.55
C LEU A 283 -32.64 -9.07 3.55
N TYR A 284 -31.67 -9.39 4.41
CA TYR A 284 -31.06 -10.71 4.52
C TYR A 284 -32.04 -11.79 5.00
N LYS A 285 -33.02 -11.44 5.85
CA LYS A 285 -34.02 -12.40 6.37
C LYS A 285 -35.00 -12.88 5.31
N ASP A 286 -35.26 -12.05 4.31
CA ASP A 286 -36.36 -12.26 3.36
C ASP A 286 -35.88 -12.74 1.98
N LYS A 287 -34.57 -12.70 1.69
CA LYS A 287 -34.02 -12.98 0.35
C LYS A 287 -32.61 -13.54 0.39
N ASP A 288 -32.30 -14.38 -0.61
CA ASP A 288 -30.92 -14.66 -1.01
C ASP A 288 -30.35 -13.39 -1.68
N ILE A 289 -29.36 -12.75 -1.04
CA ILE A 289 -28.72 -11.52 -1.51
C ILE A 289 -27.26 -11.80 -1.83
N ASN A 290 -26.74 -11.21 -2.92
CA ASN A 290 -25.33 -11.36 -3.25
C ASN A 290 -24.53 -10.34 -2.42
N ILE A 291 -23.69 -10.82 -1.51
CA ILE A 291 -22.78 -9.98 -0.72
C ILE A 291 -21.37 -10.14 -1.31
N LEU A 292 -20.69 -9.02 -1.54
CA LEU A 292 -19.33 -8.97 -2.05
C LEU A 292 -18.40 -8.40 -0.97
N ASP A 293 -17.54 -9.25 -0.43
CA ASP A 293 -16.54 -8.87 0.57
C ASP A 293 -15.22 -8.55 -0.13
N VAL A 294 -14.85 -7.26 -0.17
CA VAL A 294 -13.64 -6.79 -0.87
C VAL A 294 -12.41 -6.66 0.04
N ARG A 295 -12.48 -7.23 1.25
CA ARG A 295 -11.30 -7.37 2.12
C ARG A 295 -10.31 -8.38 1.54
N LYS A 296 -9.08 -8.38 2.06
CA LYS A 296 -8.08 -9.39 1.73
C LYS A 296 -8.58 -10.79 2.10
N GLU A 297 -8.02 -11.80 1.44
CA GLU A 297 -8.33 -13.21 1.72
C GLU A 297 -8.08 -13.57 3.19
N SER A 298 -7.00 -13.08 3.79
CA SER A 298 -6.69 -13.27 5.22
C SER A 298 -7.76 -12.70 6.15
N GLU A 299 -8.24 -11.48 5.88
CA GLU A 299 -9.34 -10.88 6.65
C GLU A 299 -10.65 -11.66 6.50
N TYR A 300 -10.92 -12.17 5.29
CA TYR A 300 -12.09 -12.98 5.00
C TYR A 300 -12.02 -14.35 5.70
N ASP A 301 -10.90 -15.04 5.60
CA ASP A 301 -10.67 -16.36 6.20
C ASP A 301 -10.71 -16.34 7.73
N ALA A 302 -10.31 -15.21 8.34
CA ALA A 302 -10.44 -15.01 9.77
C ALA A 302 -11.91 -15.02 10.19
N GLN A 303 -12.76 -14.23 9.52
CA GLN A 303 -14.21 -14.22 9.72
C GLN A 303 -14.91 -13.40 8.63
N HIS A 304 -16.09 -13.83 8.18
CA HIS A 304 -16.88 -13.15 7.16
C HIS A 304 -18.38 -13.39 7.32
N VAL A 305 -19.19 -12.62 6.59
CA VAL A 305 -20.64 -12.83 6.50
C VAL A 305 -20.91 -14.14 5.78
N VAL A 306 -21.80 -14.99 6.31
CA VAL A 306 -22.17 -16.26 5.67
C VAL A 306 -22.71 -16.00 4.26
N ASN A 307 -22.27 -16.81 3.29
CA ASN A 307 -22.60 -16.70 1.86
C ASN A 307 -22.06 -15.45 1.14
N ALA A 308 -21.18 -14.66 1.76
CA ALA A 308 -20.47 -13.62 1.04
C ALA A 308 -19.49 -14.24 0.02
N GLN A 309 -19.33 -13.59 -1.13
CA GLN A 309 -18.27 -13.88 -2.08
C GLN A 309 -17.06 -13.03 -1.72
N ASN A 310 -15.91 -13.63 -1.44
CA ASN A 310 -14.66 -12.88 -1.33
C ASN A 310 -14.23 -12.41 -2.73
N PHE A 311 -14.00 -11.12 -2.87
CA PHE A 311 -13.53 -10.47 -4.09
C PHE A 311 -12.54 -9.35 -3.71
N PRO A 312 -11.31 -9.71 -3.30
CA PRO A 312 -10.36 -8.75 -2.77
C PRO A 312 -10.05 -7.61 -3.75
N LEU A 313 -10.05 -6.37 -3.24
CA LEU A 313 -9.88 -5.16 -4.05
C LEU A 313 -8.54 -5.14 -4.82
N ASP A 314 -7.47 -5.63 -4.22
CA ASP A 314 -6.12 -5.73 -4.81
C ASP A 314 -6.07 -6.61 -6.07
N PHE A 315 -7.02 -7.54 -6.24
CA PHE A 315 -7.14 -8.40 -7.42
C PHE A 315 -8.28 -8.02 -8.36
N ILE A 316 -8.96 -6.89 -8.14
CA ILE A 316 -10.15 -6.47 -8.91
C ILE A 316 -9.95 -6.48 -10.43
N ASN A 317 -8.77 -6.06 -10.90
CA ASN A 317 -8.46 -6.01 -12.34
C ASN A 317 -8.28 -7.40 -12.95
N LYS A 318 -7.84 -8.39 -12.16
CA LYS A 318 -7.64 -9.78 -12.61
C LYS A 318 -8.93 -10.59 -12.51
N ASN A 319 -9.72 -10.34 -11.48
CA ASN A 319 -10.85 -11.20 -11.11
C ASN A 319 -12.21 -10.65 -11.56
N MET A 320 -12.24 -9.51 -12.26
CA MET A 320 -13.47 -8.81 -12.69
C MET A 320 -14.55 -9.73 -13.30
N SER A 321 -14.16 -10.79 -14.00
CA SER A 321 -15.07 -11.77 -14.61
C SER A 321 -15.90 -12.58 -13.61
N GLU A 322 -15.50 -12.62 -12.35
CA GLU A 322 -16.22 -13.33 -11.27
C GLU A 322 -17.48 -12.58 -10.81
N VAL A 323 -17.59 -11.29 -11.13
CA VAL A 323 -18.75 -10.46 -10.79
C VAL A 323 -19.70 -10.41 -11.98
N ASN A 324 -20.96 -10.78 -11.77
CA ASN A 324 -21.97 -10.77 -12.83
C ASN A 324 -22.71 -9.42 -12.87
N ARG A 325 -22.54 -8.64 -13.96
CA ARG A 325 -23.15 -7.32 -14.15
C ARG A 325 -24.68 -7.28 -14.00
N ASP A 326 -25.37 -8.39 -14.25
CA ASP A 326 -26.83 -8.45 -14.16
C ASP A 326 -27.35 -8.63 -12.73
N LYS A 327 -26.49 -9.07 -11.79
CA LYS A 327 -26.85 -9.27 -10.39
C LYS A 327 -26.69 -7.99 -9.58
N LYS A 328 -27.54 -7.84 -8.56
CA LYS A 328 -27.39 -6.81 -7.54
C LYS A 328 -26.43 -7.31 -6.45
N TYR A 329 -25.39 -6.54 -6.15
CA TYR A 329 -24.43 -6.83 -5.10
C TYR A 329 -24.47 -5.79 -3.97
N TYR A 330 -24.36 -6.27 -2.74
CA TYR A 330 -24.11 -5.46 -1.54
C TYR A 330 -22.63 -5.59 -1.18
N VAL A 331 -21.88 -4.51 -1.34
CA VAL A 331 -20.42 -4.51 -1.27
C VAL A 331 -19.97 -3.96 0.09
N HIS A 332 -19.07 -4.65 0.77
CA HIS A 332 -18.44 -4.15 1.99
C HIS A 332 -16.95 -4.46 2.03
N CYS A 333 -16.24 -3.71 2.88
CA CYS A 333 -14.90 -4.07 3.33
C CYS A 333 -14.89 -4.07 4.87
N ALA A 334 -13.77 -3.74 5.53
CA ALA A 334 -13.76 -3.56 6.98
C ALA A 334 -14.59 -2.34 7.43
N GLY A 335 -14.37 -1.16 6.83
CA GLY A 335 -14.95 0.12 7.31
C GLY A 335 -15.52 1.05 6.22
N GLY A 336 -15.76 0.56 5.01
CA GLY A 336 -16.39 1.32 3.91
C GLY A 336 -15.43 1.92 2.87
N TYR A 337 -14.17 2.18 3.22
CA TYR A 337 -13.20 2.82 2.31
C TYR A 337 -12.92 1.98 1.06
N ARG A 338 -12.44 0.75 1.24
CA ARG A 338 -12.13 -0.17 0.11
C ARG A 338 -13.37 -0.56 -0.70
N SER A 339 -14.55 -0.68 -0.08
CA SER A 339 -15.78 -1.00 -0.81
C SER A 339 -16.24 0.16 -1.69
N MET A 340 -16.01 1.41 -1.29
CA MET A 340 -16.28 2.56 -2.16
C MET A 340 -15.31 2.60 -3.36
N ILE A 341 -14.03 2.27 -3.15
CA ILE A 341 -13.08 2.12 -4.26
C ILE A 341 -13.58 1.05 -5.24
N ALA A 342 -13.87 -0.16 -4.74
CA ALA A 342 -14.36 -1.26 -5.55
C ALA A 342 -15.65 -0.87 -6.31
N ALA A 343 -16.61 -0.23 -5.62
CA ALA A 343 -17.85 0.21 -6.22
C ALA A 343 -17.63 1.22 -7.35
N SER A 344 -16.75 2.21 -7.17
CA SER A 344 -16.44 3.20 -8.21
C SER A 344 -15.77 2.57 -9.44
N ILE A 345 -14.86 1.61 -9.25
CA ILE A 345 -14.17 0.87 -10.33
C ILE A 345 -15.14 -0.01 -11.09
N LEU A 346 -16.00 -0.76 -10.38
CA LEU A 346 -17.01 -1.60 -11.01
C LEU A 346 -18.00 -0.73 -11.78
N LYS A 347 -18.45 0.37 -11.19
CA LYS A 347 -19.41 1.28 -11.82
C LYS A 347 -18.86 1.95 -13.07
N SER A 348 -17.59 2.39 -13.07
CA SER A 348 -16.93 2.92 -14.27
C SER A 348 -16.77 1.87 -15.40
N ARG A 349 -16.97 0.58 -15.09
CA ARG A 349 -16.95 -0.55 -16.02
C ARG A 349 -18.35 -1.10 -16.36
N GLY A 350 -19.41 -0.36 -16.00
CA GLY A 350 -20.79 -0.69 -16.35
C GLY A 350 -21.49 -1.67 -15.40
N PHE A 351 -21.05 -1.74 -14.14
CA PHE A 351 -21.77 -2.47 -13.09
C PHE A 351 -22.66 -1.48 -12.32
N ASP A 352 -23.93 -1.37 -12.72
CA ASP A 352 -24.83 -0.34 -12.16
C ASP A 352 -25.57 -0.79 -10.89
N LYS A 353 -25.62 -2.11 -10.62
CA LYS A 353 -26.43 -2.71 -9.55
C LYS A 353 -25.61 -2.94 -8.27
N LEU A 354 -24.90 -1.91 -7.82
CA LEU A 354 -24.04 -1.95 -6.64
C LEU A 354 -24.64 -1.13 -5.50
N VAL A 355 -24.58 -1.66 -4.29
CA VAL A 355 -24.97 -0.96 -3.06
C VAL A 355 -23.83 -1.10 -2.04
N ASN A 356 -23.26 0.01 -1.60
CA ASN A 356 -22.24 0.00 -0.54
C ASN A 356 -22.90 -0.23 0.83
N ILE A 357 -22.31 -1.05 1.67
CA ILE A 357 -22.75 -1.25 3.06
C ILE A 357 -21.96 -0.27 3.94
N LYS A 358 -22.67 0.65 4.60
CA LYS A 358 -22.06 1.62 5.54
C LYS A 358 -21.41 0.91 6.71
N GLY A 359 -20.29 1.44 7.19
CA GLY A 359 -19.55 0.88 8.31
C GLY A 359 -18.82 -0.43 8.06
N GLY A 360 -19.10 -1.10 6.92
CA GLY A 360 -18.45 -2.34 6.54
C GLY A 360 -18.68 -3.49 7.52
N PHE A 361 -17.74 -4.43 7.56
CA PHE A 361 -17.76 -5.62 8.40
C PHE A 361 -17.77 -5.28 9.89
N THR A 362 -17.09 -4.21 10.31
CA THR A 362 -17.05 -3.80 11.72
C THR A 362 -18.46 -3.55 12.28
N GLU A 363 -19.28 -2.75 11.60
CA GLU A 363 -20.65 -2.50 12.09
C GLU A 363 -21.56 -3.73 11.91
N LEU A 364 -21.34 -4.56 10.89
CA LEU A 364 -22.08 -5.82 10.71
C LEU A 364 -21.82 -6.79 11.87
N GLU A 365 -20.57 -6.89 12.32
CA GLU A 365 -20.14 -7.69 13.46
C GLU A 365 -20.73 -7.17 14.78
N GLU A 366 -20.70 -5.86 14.99
CA GLU A 366 -21.29 -5.23 16.17
C GLU A 366 -22.81 -5.43 16.23
N LEU A 367 -23.50 -5.34 15.10
CA LEU A 367 -24.96 -5.47 15.02
C LEU A 367 -25.46 -6.86 15.40
N LYS A 368 -24.70 -7.92 15.09
CA LYS A 368 -25.04 -9.34 15.38
C LYS A 368 -26.41 -9.80 14.90
N GLN A 369 -26.93 -9.19 13.83
CA GLN A 369 -28.22 -9.54 13.22
C GLN A 369 -28.09 -10.24 11.87
N ILE A 370 -26.86 -10.43 11.40
CA ILE A 370 -26.53 -11.17 10.18
C ILE A 370 -25.60 -12.32 10.57
N PRO A 371 -25.83 -13.56 10.07
CA PRO A 371 -24.96 -14.69 10.38
C PRO A 371 -23.52 -14.47 9.88
N LEU A 372 -22.56 -14.69 10.77
CA LEU A 372 -21.12 -14.68 10.46
C LEU A 372 -20.56 -16.10 10.59
N THR A 373 -19.45 -16.36 9.90
CA THR A 373 -18.67 -17.58 10.13
C THR A 373 -18.00 -17.58 11.50
N GLU A 374 -17.55 -18.74 11.95
CA GLU A 374 -16.76 -18.86 13.18
C GLU A 374 -15.41 -18.15 13.00
N PHE A 375 -15.03 -17.36 14.00
CA PHE A 375 -13.73 -16.68 14.00
C PHE A 375 -12.59 -17.69 14.08
N LYS A 376 -11.60 -17.54 13.19
CA LYS A 376 -10.36 -18.31 13.17
C LYS A 376 -9.19 -17.35 13.32
N GLU A 377 -8.39 -17.56 14.36
CA GLU A 377 -7.18 -16.77 14.56
C GLU A 377 -6.18 -17.07 13.43
N GLN A 378 -5.77 -16.00 12.74
CA GLN A 378 -4.76 -16.08 11.68
C GLN A 378 -3.40 -16.30 12.33
N ILE A 379 -2.71 -17.39 11.97
CA ILE A 379 -1.34 -17.68 12.43
C ILE A 379 -0.31 -16.78 11.70
N THR A 380 -0.73 -16.14 10.62
CA THR A 380 0.04 -15.18 9.82
C THR A 380 -0.78 -13.93 9.51
N GLU A 381 -0.38 -12.77 10.04
CA GLU A 381 -0.89 -11.45 9.62
C GLU A 381 -0.24 -11.07 8.28
N LEU A 382 -0.89 -11.34 7.14
CA LEU A 382 -0.48 -10.78 5.84
C LEU A 382 -1.67 -10.31 5.00
#